data_AF-A0A2N7XSQ5-F1
#
_entry.id   AF-A0A2N7XSQ5-F1
#
_cell.length_a   1.000
_cell.length_b   1.000
_cell.length_c   1.000
_cell.angle_alpha   90.00
_cell.angle_beta   90.00
_cell.angle_gamma   90.00
#
_symmetry.space_group_name_H-M   'P 1'
#
loop_
_entity.id
_entity.type
_entity.pdbx_description
1 polymer ?
#
loop_
_entity_poly.entity_id
_entity_poly.type
_entity_poly.pdbx_seq_one_letter_code
_entity_poly.pdbx_strand_id
1 'polypeptide(L)'
;AGQMSRVDSSRIAAWKAAEGAKRLGLSESLAVGSVVASDAFFPFADGLMAAAEAGATAIIQPGGSMRDADVGAAADAAGLA
;
A
#
# COMPACT_ATOMS: atom_id res chain seq x y z
N ALA A 1 -3.15 -10.28 4.58
CA ALA A 1 -3.43 -10.72 5.97
C ALA A 1 -2.56 -11.93 6.31
N GLY A 2 -2.28 -12.13 7.60
CA GLY A 2 -1.53 -13.29 8.09
C GLY A 2 -0.01 -13.26 7.86
N GLN A 3 0.55 -12.11 7.46
CA GLN A 3 2.00 -11.97 7.29
C GLN A 3 2.63 -11.39 8.56
N MET A 4 3.87 -11.80 8.82
CA MET A 4 4.67 -11.26 9.93
C MET A 4 5.16 -9.83 9.63
N SER A 5 5.29 -9.47 8.36
CA SER A 5 5.68 -8.14 7.89
C SER A 5 4.55 -7.44 7.15
N ARG A 6 4.40 -6.13 7.38
CA ARG A 6 3.43 -5.30 6.66
C ARG A 6 3.88 -4.99 5.23
N VAL A 7 5.18 -5.02 4.97
CA VAL A 7 5.72 -4.91 3.61
C VAL A 7 5.26 -6.08 2.76
N ASP A 8 5.38 -7.30 3.30
CA ASP A 8 4.96 -8.50 2.59
C ASP A 8 3.44 -8.53 2.42
N SER A 9 2.69 -8.05 3.42
CA SER A 9 1.24 -7.86 3.27
C SER A 9 0.90 -6.93 2.10
N SER A 10 1.62 -5.82 1.96
CA SER A 10 1.39 -4.82 0.91
C SER A 10 1.78 -5.36 -0.47
N ARG A 11 2.93 -6.03 -0.56
CA ARG A 11 3.38 -6.72 -1.79
C ARG A 11 2.42 -7.82 -2.24
N ILE A 12 1.91 -8.64 -1.32
CA ILE A 12 0.92 -9.68 -1.65
C ILE A 12 -0.39 -9.04 -2.12
N ALA A 13 -0.83 -7.94 -1.51
CA ALA A 13 -2.03 -7.24 -1.94
C ALA A 13 -1.88 -6.68 -3.37
N ALA A 14 -0.77 -6.00 -3.64
CA ALA A 14 -0.42 -5.50 -4.98
C ALA A 14 -0.36 -6.62 -6.03
N TRP A 15 0.30 -7.72 -5.70
CA TRP A 15 0.41 -8.89 -6.57
C TRP A 15 -0.96 -9.50 -6.88
N LYS A 16 -1.82 -9.68 -5.87
CA LYS A 16 -3.19 -10.19 -6.05
C LYS A 16 -4.05 -9.26 -6.91
N ALA A 17 -3.89 -7.95 -6.77
CA ALA A 17 -4.59 -6.97 -7.59
C ALA A 17 -4.17 -7.08 -9.07
N ALA A 18 -2.88 -7.25 -9.33
CA ALA A 18 -2.36 -7.46 -10.68
C ALA A 18 -2.82 -8.81 -11.27
N GLU A 19 -2.83 -9.87 -10.48
CA GLU A 19 -3.33 -11.19 -10.91
C GLU A 19 -4.83 -11.15 -11.20
N GLY A 20 -5.61 -10.46 -10.37
CA GLY A 20 -7.04 -10.23 -10.56
C GLY A 20 -7.33 -9.49 -11.87
N ALA A 21 -6.58 -8.43 -12.16
CA ALA A 21 -6.68 -7.71 -13.43
C ALA A 21 -6.44 -8.62 -14.65
N LYS A 22 -5.39 -9.45 -14.62
CA LYS A 22 -5.09 -10.41 -15.69
C LYS A 22 -6.23 -11.40 -15.90
N ARG A 23 -6.80 -11.94 -14.82
CA ARG A 23 -7.94 -12.87 -14.90
C ARG A 23 -9.19 -12.23 -15.51
N LEU A 24 -9.34 -10.92 -15.35
CA LEU A 24 -10.44 -10.13 -15.93
C LEU A 24 -10.14 -9.59 -17.33
N GLY A 25 -8.94 -9.83 -17.89
CA GLY A 25 -8.54 -9.30 -19.19
C GLY A 25 -8.32 -7.77 -19.18
N LEU A 26 -8.06 -7.17 -18.02
CA LEU A 26 -7.80 -5.74 -17.90
C LEU A 26 -6.33 -5.43 -18.21
N SER A 27 -6.09 -4.24 -18.77
CA SER A 27 -4.76 -3.76 -19.13
C SER A 27 -3.94 -3.27 -17.93
N GLU A 28 -4.62 -2.86 -16.85
CA GLU A 28 -4.01 -2.26 -15.66
C GLU A 28 -4.36 -3.04 -14.39
N SER A 29 -3.48 -2.98 -13.39
CA SER A 29 -3.72 -3.61 -12.08
C SER A 29 -4.96 -3.05 -11.43
N LEU A 30 -5.71 -3.89 -10.70
CA LEU A 30 -6.84 -3.44 -9.87
C LEU A 30 -6.43 -2.49 -8.73
N ALA A 31 -5.12 -2.35 -8.50
CA ALA A 31 -4.58 -1.40 -7.52
C ALA A 31 -4.48 0.04 -8.07
N VAL A 32 -4.52 0.25 -9.39
CA VAL A 32 -4.48 1.58 -9.99
C VAL A 32 -5.74 2.37 -9.61
N GLY A 33 -5.55 3.55 -9.00
CA GLY A 33 -6.65 4.38 -8.51
C GLY A 33 -7.32 3.85 -7.24
N SER A 34 -6.76 2.81 -6.61
CA SER A 34 -7.33 2.20 -5.41
C SER A 34 -6.94 2.95 -4.13
N VAL A 35 -7.58 2.57 -3.03
CA VAL A 35 -7.25 3.01 -1.66
C VAL A 35 -6.86 1.79 -0.85
N VAL A 36 -5.83 1.92 -0.02
CA VAL A 36 -5.32 0.85 0.83
C VAL A 36 -5.67 1.13 2.28
N ALA A 37 -6.20 0.12 2.97
CA ALA A 37 -6.46 0.18 4.40
C ALA A 37 -5.56 -0.80 5.15
N SER A 38 -4.89 -0.31 6.19
CA SER A 38 -4.12 -1.12 7.13
C SER A 38 -4.78 -1.09 8.51
N ASP A 39 -4.95 -2.27 9.12
CA ASP A 39 -5.45 -2.44 10.49
C ASP A 39 -4.43 -2.08 11.59
N ALA A 40 -3.17 -1.84 11.19
CA ALA A 40 -2.08 -1.44 12.06
C ALA A 40 -1.24 -0.34 11.41
N PHE A 41 -0.47 0.40 12.21
CA PHE A 41 0.45 1.41 11.70
C PHE A 41 1.59 0.79 10.86
N PHE A 42 2.17 1.60 9.98
CA PHE A 42 3.39 1.27 9.26
C PHE A 42 4.62 1.64 10.10
N PRO A 43 5.49 0.69 10.47
CA PRO A 43 6.70 1.00 11.23
C PRO A 43 7.74 1.75 10.38
N PHE A 44 7.69 1.59 9.06
CA PHE A 44 8.54 2.24 8.06
C PHE A 44 7.72 2.52 6.79
N ALA A 45 8.23 3.39 5.92
CA ALA A 45 7.51 3.80 4.72
C ALA A 45 7.40 2.71 3.64
N ASP A 46 8.20 1.65 3.72
CA ASP A 46 8.31 0.58 2.71
C ASP A 46 6.99 -0.10 2.37
N GLY A 47 6.13 -0.38 3.35
CA GLY A 47 4.81 -0.96 3.11
C GLY A 47 3.88 0.00 2.36
N LEU A 48 3.93 1.28 2.72
CA LEU A 48 3.22 2.38 2.07
C LEU A 48 3.68 2.52 0.61
N MET A 49 5.00 2.50 0.37
CA MET A 49 5.60 2.68 -0.95
C MET A 49 5.28 1.52 -1.87
N ALA A 50 5.28 0.28 -1.36
CA ALA A 50 4.87 -0.88 -2.13
C ALA A 50 3.41 -0.78 -2.62
N ALA A 51 2.55 -0.11 -1.87
CA ALA A 51 1.17 0.14 -2.27
C ALA A 51 1.06 1.28 -3.29
N ALA A 52 1.85 2.35 -3.11
CA ALA A 52 1.97 3.47 -4.05
C ALA A 52 2.45 2.98 -5.44
N GLU A 53 3.51 2.18 -5.46
CA GLU A 53 4.08 1.57 -6.68
C GLU A 53 3.06 0.67 -7.41
N ALA A 54 2.10 0.09 -6.68
CA ALA A 54 1.02 -0.69 -7.27
C ALA A 54 -0.10 0.18 -7.89
N GLY A 55 -0.05 1.50 -7.69
CA GLY A 55 -1.01 2.47 -8.21
C GLY A 55 -2.07 2.93 -7.20
N ALA A 56 -1.92 2.62 -5.91
CA ALA A 56 -2.79 3.17 -4.89
C ALA A 56 -2.63 4.70 -4.80
N THR A 57 -3.72 5.39 -4.48
CA THR A 57 -3.78 6.86 -4.42
C THR A 57 -3.97 7.41 -3.02
N ALA A 58 -4.41 6.56 -2.09
CA ALA A 58 -4.57 6.93 -0.69
C ALA A 58 -4.33 5.73 0.23
N ILE A 59 -3.89 6.01 1.46
CA ILE A 59 -3.66 5.00 2.49
C ILE A 59 -4.27 5.42 3.82
N ILE A 60 -5.12 4.58 4.39
CA ILE A 60 -5.65 4.77 5.74
C ILE A 60 -5.02 3.77 6.72
N GLN A 61 -4.52 4.29 7.84
CA GLN A 61 -3.91 3.51 8.92
C GLN A 61 -4.13 4.19 10.29
N PRO A 62 -4.04 3.46 11.41
CA PRO A 62 -4.27 4.04 12.74
C PRO A 62 -3.24 5.09 13.20
N GLY A 63 -2.02 5.06 12.64
CA GLY A 63 -0.89 5.81 13.18
C GLY A 63 -0.38 5.26 14.52
N GLY A 64 0.62 5.92 15.10
CA GLY A 64 1.27 5.56 16.36
C GLY A 64 2.67 4.95 16.22
N SER A 65 3.28 4.98 15.03
CA SER A 65 4.69 4.62 14.88
C SER A 65 5.57 5.71 15.49
N MET A 66 6.71 5.31 16.07
CA MET A 66 7.78 6.27 16.41
C MET A 66 8.27 7.04 15.18
N ARG A 67 8.04 6.51 13.97
CA ARG A 67 8.46 7.08 12.69
C ARG A 67 7.29 7.62 11.85
N ASP A 68 6.15 7.93 12.47
CA ASP A 68 4.98 8.44 11.73
C ASP A 68 5.30 9.68 10.91
N ALA A 69 6.16 10.58 11.40
CA ALA A 69 6.60 11.76 10.65
C ALA A 69 7.36 11.38 9.36
N ASP A 70 8.25 10.39 9.43
CA ASP A 70 9.00 9.92 8.26
C ASP A 70 8.07 9.22 7.26
N VAL A 71 7.11 8.45 7.77
CA VAL A 71 6.10 7.76 6.95
C VAL A 71 5.18 8.77 6.26
N GLY A 72 4.74 9.81 6.98
CA GLY A 72 3.93 10.90 6.42
C GLY A 72 4.68 11.67 5.34
N ALA A 73 5.93 12.05 5.60
CA ALA A 73 6.77 12.73 4.61
C ALA A 73 6.99 11.88 3.34
N ALA A 74 7.13 10.56 3.48
CA ALA A 74 7.21 9.66 2.35
C ALA A 74 5.89 9.58 1.56
N ALA A 75 4.75 9.58 2.24
CA ALA A 75 3.44 9.61 1.60
C ALA A 75 3.22 10.91 0.82
N ASP A 76 3.54 12.07 1.42
CA ASP A 76 3.47 13.38 0.77
C ASP A 76 4.38 13.43 -0.47
N ALA A 77 5.62 12.94 -0.35
CA ALA A 77 6.56 12.88 -1.46
C ALA A 77 6.08 11.95 -2.60
N ALA A 78 5.32 10.91 -2.26
CA ALA A 78 4.70 10.00 -3.23
C ALA A 78 3.37 10.53 -3.80
N GLY A 79 2.89 11.69 -3.35
CA GLY A 79 1.60 12.24 -3.75
C GLY A 79 0.40 11.41 -3.28
N LEU A 80 0.57 10.67 -2.18
CA LEU A 80 -0.50 9.88 -1.57
C LEU A 80 -1.32 10.74 -0.61
N ALA A 81 -2.62 10.48 -0.57
CA ALA A 81 -3.52 11.01 0.45
C ALA A 81 -3.61 10.11 1.69
#